data_AF-A0A921DYJ8-F1
#
_entry.id   AF-A0A921DYJ8-F1
#
_cell.length_a   1.000
_cell.length_b   1.000
_cell.length_c   1.000
_cell.angle_alpha   90.00
_cell.angle_beta   90.00
_cell.angle_gamma   90.00
#
_symmetry.space_group_name_H-M   'P 1'
#
loop_
_entity.id
_entity.type
_entity.pdbx_description
1 polymer ?
#
loop_
_entity_poly.entity_id
_entity_poly.type
_entity_poly.pdbx_seq_one_letter_code
_entity_poly.pdbx_strand_id
1 'polypeptide(L)'
;MERLLKMIVVLELVITAFSQAADESNTEGTEDTSSENVIEETQEEDTAGLEKQEAKESLTDTDIVAMAIQDEIVSDFSVTASELLNGSFERIGPGTSTVEEVSQLKLKAEDHNMFPGMTEQQRVYRVLPTKSNGIGLVIVDSATNEIVVTGTQSFPTYEELREIGVVYNIDQLFETYCGDPTFSETAARVVFSQ
;
A
#
# COMPACT_ATOMS: atom_id res chain seq x y z
N MET A 1 -39.32 -15.96 -15.51
CA MET A 1 -38.12 -16.38 -14.77
C MET A 1 -37.33 -15.11 -14.46
N GLU A 2 -37.76 -14.28 -13.51
CA GLU A 2 -37.56 -14.44 -12.06
C GLU A 2 -36.15 -14.94 -11.70
N ARG A 3 -35.26 -14.01 -11.32
CA ARG A 3 -34.80 -13.88 -9.93
C ARG A 3 -34.04 -12.57 -9.73
N LEU A 4 -34.57 -11.77 -8.80
CA LEU A 4 -33.86 -10.69 -8.11
C LEU A 4 -32.66 -11.26 -7.35
N LEU A 5 -31.56 -10.49 -7.26
CA LEU A 5 -30.97 -10.22 -5.95
C LEU A 5 -30.26 -8.85 -5.99
N LYS A 6 -30.87 -7.89 -5.28
CA LYS A 6 -30.25 -6.64 -4.85
C LYS A 6 -29.34 -6.98 -3.66
N MET A 7 -28.12 -6.48 -3.64
CA MET A 7 -27.38 -6.37 -2.37
C MET A 7 -26.76 -4.99 -2.29
N ILE A 8 -27.48 -4.13 -1.58
CA ILE A 8 -27.01 -2.87 -1.02
C ILE A 8 -26.47 -3.23 0.36
N VAL A 9 -25.22 -2.86 0.66
CA VAL A 9 -24.72 -2.80 2.03
C VAL A 9 -24.37 -1.34 2.29
N VAL A 10 -25.26 -0.65 3.00
CA VAL A 10 -24.99 0.63 3.64
C VAL A 10 -24.42 0.30 5.01
N LEU A 11 -23.19 0.74 5.28
CA LEU A 11 -22.61 0.69 6.61
C LEU A 11 -22.78 2.07 7.26
N GLU A 12 -23.80 2.21 8.11
CA GLU A 12 -23.95 3.37 8.98
C GLU A 12 -23.05 3.19 10.21
N LEU A 13 -22.08 4.08 10.40
CA LEU A 13 -21.39 4.23 11.68
C LEU A 13 -22.06 5.36 12.46
N VAL A 14 -22.81 4.99 13.49
CA VAL A 14 -23.39 5.92 14.47
C VAL A 14 -22.37 6.14 15.58
N ILE A 15 -21.82 7.36 15.69
CA ILE A 15 -21.15 7.79 16.92
C ILE A 15 -22.07 8.81 17.60
N THR A 16 -22.66 8.38 18.72
CA THR A 16 -23.36 9.25 19.66
C THR A 16 -22.42 9.50 20.83
N ALA A 17 -22.06 10.75 21.08
CA ALA A 17 -21.60 11.18 22.40
C ALA A 17 -22.24 12.53 22.74
N PHE A 18 -23.09 12.46 23.76
CA PHE A 18 -23.70 13.58 24.48
C PHE A 18 -22.62 14.31 25.29
N SER A 19 -22.65 15.65 25.31
CA SER A 19 -22.84 16.40 26.55
C SER A 19 -23.15 17.87 26.26
N GLN A 20 -24.30 18.28 26.79
CA GLN A 20 -24.84 19.62 26.84
C GLN A 20 -24.54 20.18 28.23
N ALA A 21 -24.03 21.41 28.31
CA ALA A 21 -24.42 22.36 29.35
C ALA A 21 -24.08 23.77 28.85
N ALA A 22 -25.13 24.52 28.56
CA ALA A 22 -25.10 25.96 28.47
C ALA A 22 -25.31 26.56 29.87
N ASP A 23 -24.77 27.77 30.05
CA ASP A 23 -25.49 28.96 30.52
C ASP A 23 -24.88 29.70 31.74
N GLU A 24 -25.06 31.02 31.64
CA GLU A 24 -24.37 32.17 32.23
C GLU A 24 -24.60 32.43 33.74
N SER A 25 -23.66 33.14 34.41
CA SER A 25 -23.93 34.45 35.07
C SER A 25 -22.77 34.98 35.93
N ASN A 26 -22.59 36.30 35.89
CA ASN A 26 -21.67 37.17 36.63
C ASN A 26 -21.72 37.01 38.17
N THR A 27 -20.58 37.25 38.87
CA THR A 27 -20.44 38.19 40.02
C THR A 27 -18.94 38.44 40.33
N GLU A 28 -18.61 39.68 40.69
CA GLU A 28 -17.30 40.26 41.04
C GLU A 28 -16.58 39.65 42.27
N GLY A 29 -15.25 39.72 42.28
CA GLY A 29 -14.49 40.16 43.46
C GLY A 29 -13.47 39.20 44.09
N THR A 30 -12.25 39.75 44.26
CA THR A 30 -11.20 39.49 45.27
C THR A 30 -10.11 38.41 45.06
N GLU A 31 -8.92 38.82 45.50
CA GLU A 31 -7.57 38.34 45.24
C GLU A 31 -7.16 37.05 45.98
N ASP A 32 -6.05 36.49 45.47
CA ASP A 32 -4.97 35.76 46.13
C ASP A 32 -4.94 34.22 46.22
N THR A 33 -3.95 33.70 45.47
CA THR A 33 -3.03 32.58 45.76
C THR A 33 -3.57 31.15 45.84
N SER A 34 -3.19 30.36 44.83
CA SER A 34 -2.32 29.17 44.96
C SER A 34 -2.71 28.06 43.98
N SER A 35 -1.70 27.50 43.32
CA SER A 35 -1.68 26.20 42.61
C SER A 35 -2.47 26.10 41.30
N GLU A 36 -1.87 26.59 40.21
CA GLU A 36 -2.16 26.06 38.87
C GLU A 36 -1.41 24.73 38.70
N ASN A 37 -2.16 23.64 38.87
CA ASN A 37 -1.83 22.39 38.20
C ASN A 37 -1.95 22.66 36.70
N VAL A 38 -0.82 22.68 36.02
CA VAL A 38 -0.72 22.68 34.57
C VAL A 38 -1.46 21.43 34.08
N ILE A 39 -2.60 21.64 33.44
CA ILE A 39 -3.25 20.62 32.62
C ILE A 39 -2.29 20.41 31.44
N GLU A 40 -1.61 19.27 31.43
CA GLU A 40 -0.89 18.75 30.27
C GLU A 40 -1.92 18.46 29.17
N GLU A 41 -2.14 19.43 28.29
CA GLU A 41 -2.75 19.19 26.99
C GLU A 41 -1.68 19.28 25.90
N THR A 42 -1.64 18.21 25.10
CA THR A 42 -1.13 18.14 23.71
C THR A 42 0.38 18.20 23.48
N GLN A 43 1.04 17.04 23.56
CA GLN A 43 2.26 16.73 22.78
C GLN A 43 2.14 15.47 21.90
N GLU A 44 1.01 14.77 21.88
CA GLU A 44 0.87 13.53 21.11
C GLU A 44 0.68 13.74 19.59
N GLU A 45 0.23 14.91 19.14
CA GLU A 45 0.06 15.19 17.69
C GLU A 45 1.39 15.43 16.96
N ASP A 46 2.39 16.00 17.63
CA ASP A 46 3.67 16.37 16.99
C ASP A 46 4.61 15.16 16.85
N THR A 47 4.55 14.22 17.81
CA THR A 47 5.35 12.98 17.74
C THR A 47 4.85 12.02 16.67
N ALA A 48 3.53 11.88 16.53
CA ALA A 48 2.93 10.99 15.53
C ALA A 48 3.23 11.45 14.09
N GLY A 49 3.26 12.76 13.85
CA GLY A 49 3.64 13.34 12.56
C GLY A 49 5.10 13.09 12.20
N LEU A 50 6.01 13.26 13.17
CA LEU A 50 7.44 13.00 13.01
C LEU A 50 7.72 11.51 12.76
N GLU A 51 7.12 10.61 13.55
CA GLU A 51 7.27 9.17 13.38
C GLU A 51 6.79 8.69 12.00
N LYS A 52 5.68 9.23 11.51
CA LYS A 52 5.15 8.91 10.19
C LYS A 52 6.07 9.41 9.07
N GLN A 53 6.67 10.59 9.22
CA GLN A 53 7.62 11.12 8.25
C GLN A 53 8.92 10.30 8.22
N GLU A 54 9.47 9.92 9.37
CA GLU A 54 10.64 9.06 9.47
C GLU A 54 10.37 7.66 8.86
N ALA A 55 9.17 7.10 9.10
CA ALA A 55 8.74 5.85 8.48
C ALA A 55 8.66 5.95 6.95
N LYS A 56 8.21 7.08 6.41
CA LYS A 56 8.16 7.33 4.97
C LYS A 56 9.56 7.43 4.36
N GLU A 57 10.47 8.15 5.01
CA GLU A 57 11.85 8.34 4.53
C GLU A 57 12.68 7.06 4.59
N SER A 58 12.26 6.08 5.38
CA SER A 58 12.92 4.77 5.54
C SER A 58 12.31 3.65 4.69
N LEU A 59 11.35 3.96 3.81
CA LEU A 59 10.73 2.96 2.92
C LEU A 59 11.77 2.26 2.05
N THR A 60 11.78 0.93 2.14
CA THR A 60 12.55 0.07 1.25
C THR A 60 11.74 -0.27 -0.01
N ASP A 61 12.42 -0.74 -1.07
CA ASP A 61 11.69 -1.20 -2.27
C ASP A 61 10.74 -2.37 -1.94
N THR A 62 11.08 -3.23 -0.96
CA THR A 62 10.17 -4.30 -0.49
C THR A 62 8.92 -3.74 0.17
N ASP A 63 9.03 -2.64 0.94
CA ASP A 63 7.87 -1.95 1.53
C ASP A 63 7.00 -1.34 0.44
N ILE A 64 7.62 -0.67 -0.54
CA ILE A 64 6.91 -0.05 -1.68
C ILE A 64 6.14 -1.11 -2.47
N VAL A 65 6.77 -2.25 -2.78
CA VAL A 65 6.11 -3.37 -3.46
C VAL A 65 4.99 -3.94 -2.60
N ALA A 66 5.23 -4.16 -1.30
CA ALA A 66 4.24 -4.71 -0.39
C ALA A 66 2.96 -3.85 -0.32
N MET A 67 3.10 -2.52 -0.36
CA MET A 67 1.96 -1.62 -0.45
C MET A 67 1.25 -1.70 -1.82
N ALA A 68 2.00 -1.76 -2.92
CA ALA A 68 1.42 -1.82 -4.26
C ALA A 68 0.60 -3.10 -4.50
N ILE A 69 1.03 -4.24 -3.94
CA ILE A 69 0.31 -5.52 -4.10
C ILE A 69 -0.92 -5.66 -3.19
N GLN A 70 -1.21 -4.69 -2.32
CA GLN A 70 -2.46 -4.67 -1.55
C GLN A 70 -3.69 -4.45 -2.44
N ASP A 71 -3.51 -3.80 -3.60
CA ASP A 71 -4.57 -3.56 -4.56
C ASP A 71 -4.79 -4.78 -5.47
N GLU A 72 -6.02 -5.28 -5.49
CA GLU A 72 -6.39 -6.46 -6.29
C GLU A 72 -6.28 -6.24 -7.80
N ILE A 73 -6.22 -4.98 -8.27
CA ILE A 73 -6.04 -4.69 -9.71
C ILE A 73 -4.71 -5.21 -10.27
N VAL A 74 -3.69 -5.42 -9.42
CA VAL A 74 -2.39 -5.94 -9.87
C VAL A 74 -2.37 -7.46 -10.05
N SER A 75 -3.49 -8.14 -9.77
CA SER A 75 -3.64 -9.60 -9.78
C SER A 75 -3.36 -10.25 -11.15
N ASP A 76 -3.42 -9.48 -12.25
CA ASP A 76 -3.04 -9.96 -13.59
C ASP A 76 -1.51 -10.06 -13.78
N PHE A 77 -0.74 -9.34 -12.96
CA PHE A 77 0.71 -9.17 -13.10
C PHE A 77 1.51 -9.83 -11.98
N SER A 78 0.97 -9.82 -10.76
CA SER A 78 1.66 -10.29 -9.55
C SER A 78 0.68 -10.96 -8.58
N VAL A 79 1.23 -11.81 -7.70
CA VAL A 79 0.53 -12.28 -6.49
C VAL A 79 0.14 -11.06 -5.65
N THR A 80 -1.13 -11.00 -5.24
CA THR A 80 -1.63 -9.93 -4.37
C THR A 80 -1.30 -10.21 -2.90
N ALA A 81 -1.38 -9.19 -2.05
CA ALA A 81 -1.17 -9.35 -0.62
C ALA A 81 -2.13 -10.40 -0.02
N SER A 82 -3.40 -10.36 -0.42
CA SER A 82 -4.42 -11.33 -0.03
C SER A 82 -4.00 -12.77 -0.33
N GLU A 83 -3.56 -13.03 -1.56
CA GLU A 83 -3.08 -14.34 -2.00
C GLU A 83 -1.80 -14.77 -1.26
N LEU A 84 -0.88 -13.83 -1.09
CA LEU A 84 0.39 -14.04 -0.39
C LEU A 84 0.18 -14.41 1.09
N LEU A 85 -0.76 -13.74 1.76
CA LEU A 85 -1.13 -14.00 3.15
C LEU A 85 -1.88 -15.32 3.29
N ASN A 86 -2.82 -15.59 2.39
CA ASN A 86 -3.59 -16.85 2.34
C ASN A 86 -2.74 -18.07 1.97
N GLY A 87 -1.55 -17.86 1.40
CA GLY A 87 -0.59 -18.92 1.13
C GLY A 87 -0.77 -19.60 -0.24
N SER A 88 -1.66 -19.08 -1.10
CA SER A 88 -1.91 -19.66 -2.42
C SER A 88 -2.49 -18.63 -3.39
N PHE A 89 -2.27 -18.84 -4.68
CA PHE A 89 -2.76 -17.99 -5.76
C PHE A 89 -3.23 -18.83 -6.94
N GLU A 90 -4.10 -18.25 -7.77
CA GLU A 90 -4.48 -18.86 -9.04
C GLU A 90 -3.47 -18.46 -10.13
N ARG A 91 -2.83 -19.46 -10.74
CA ARG A 91 -1.95 -19.27 -11.89
C ARG A 91 -2.71 -19.60 -13.18
N ILE A 92 -2.70 -18.66 -14.12
CA ILE A 92 -3.37 -18.76 -15.40
C ILE A 92 -2.37 -19.22 -16.47
N GLY A 93 -2.48 -20.48 -16.88
CA GLY A 93 -1.73 -21.07 -17.99
C GLY A 93 -2.53 -21.13 -19.29
N PRO A 94 -1.95 -21.66 -20.39
CA PRO A 94 -2.68 -21.83 -21.64
C PRO A 94 -3.82 -22.84 -21.47
N GLY A 95 -5.07 -22.35 -21.44
CA GLY A 95 -6.28 -23.17 -21.44
C GLY A 95 -6.65 -23.82 -20.11
N THR A 96 -5.86 -23.64 -19.05
CA THR A 96 -6.15 -24.13 -17.69
C THR A 96 -5.61 -23.18 -16.64
N SER A 97 -6.30 -23.07 -15.52
CA SER A 97 -5.74 -22.47 -14.30
C SER A 97 -5.41 -23.55 -13.27
N THR A 98 -4.39 -23.27 -12.45
CA THR A 98 -3.95 -24.13 -11.35
C THR A 98 -3.76 -23.29 -10.09
N VAL A 99 -4.18 -23.82 -8.94
CA VAL A 99 -3.85 -23.21 -7.65
C VAL A 99 -2.43 -23.64 -7.28
N GLU A 100 -1.56 -22.67 -7.02
CA GLU A 100 -0.19 -22.88 -6.58
C GLU A 100 0.01 -22.29 -5.17
N GLU A 101 0.86 -22.94 -4.38
CA GLU A 101 1.25 -22.44 -3.05
C GLU A 101 2.25 -21.28 -3.18
N VAL A 102 2.12 -20.28 -2.31
CA VAL A 102 3.05 -19.17 -2.22
C VAL A 102 3.24 -18.80 -0.76
N SER A 103 4.48 -18.70 -0.32
CA SER A 103 4.83 -18.20 1.02
C SER A 103 5.59 -16.87 0.97
N GLN A 104 6.15 -16.54 -0.20
CA GLN A 104 6.95 -15.35 -0.43
C GLN A 104 6.76 -14.84 -1.86
N LEU A 105 6.74 -13.53 -2.00
CA LEU A 105 6.94 -12.86 -3.28
C LEU A 105 8.42 -12.49 -3.40
N LYS A 106 9.10 -13.07 -4.38
CA LYS A 106 10.54 -12.85 -4.60
C LYS A 106 10.75 -11.81 -5.69
N LEU A 107 11.60 -10.83 -5.38
CA LEU A 107 12.02 -9.76 -6.28
C LEU A 107 13.41 -10.10 -6.83
N LYS A 108 13.49 -10.43 -8.11
CA LYS A 108 14.78 -10.61 -8.79
C LYS A 108 15.12 -9.34 -9.55
N ALA A 109 16.21 -8.67 -9.18
CA ALA A 109 16.67 -7.49 -9.89
C ALA A 109 17.00 -7.80 -11.36
N GLU A 110 16.57 -6.91 -12.24
CA GLU A 110 16.84 -6.93 -13.67
C GLU A 110 17.62 -5.65 -14.04
N ASP A 111 18.49 -5.73 -15.05
CA ASP A 111 19.20 -4.57 -15.59
C ASP A 111 18.22 -3.62 -16.31
N HIS A 112 18.17 -2.36 -15.89
CA HIS A 112 17.32 -1.33 -16.50
C HIS A 112 17.62 -1.14 -17.99
N ASN A 113 18.86 -1.40 -18.43
CA ASN A 113 19.24 -1.31 -19.84
C ASN A 113 18.56 -2.34 -20.75
N MET A 114 17.88 -3.34 -20.18
CA MET A 114 17.06 -4.28 -20.95
C MET A 114 15.81 -3.64 -21.54
N PHE A 115 15.33 -2.53 -20.99
CA PHE A 115 14.11 -1.86 -21.41
C PHE A 115 14.43 -0.47 -21.96
N PRO A 116 14.23 -0.20 -23.26
CA PRO A 116 14.57 1.08 -23.84
C PRO A 116 13.84 2.26 -23.16
N GLY A 117 14.57 3.34 -22.92
CA GLY A 117 14.03 4.55 -22.28
C GLY A 117 14.09 4.56 -20.75
N MET A 118 14.51 3.46 -20.11
CA MET A 118 14.83 3.48 -18.68
C MET A 118 16.22 4.08 -18.41
N THR A 119 16.38 4.59 -17.19
CA THR A 119 17.59 5.14 -16.62
C THR A 119 17.89 4.47 -15.28
N GLU A 120 19.03 4.81 -14.67
CA GLU A 120 19.44 4.29 -13.36
C GLU A 120 18.48 4.64 -12.21
N GLN A 121 17.58 5.61 -12.41
CA GLN A 121 16.55 5.99 -11.45
C GLN A 121 15.38 5.00 -11.39
N GLN A 122 15.24 4.11 -12.39
CA GLN A 122 14.26 3.03 -12.42
C GLN A 122 14.91 1.71 -12.02
N ARG A 123 14.53 1.21 -10.84
CA ARG A 123 14.93 -0.12 -10.37
C ARG A 123 13.90 -1.13 -10.82
N VAL A 124 14.32 -2.12 -11.61
CA VAL A 124 13.42 -3.12 -12.21
C VAL A 124 13.57 -4.44 -11.49
N TYR A 125 12.45 -5.03 -11.10
CA TYR A 125 12.37 -6.33 -10.45
C TYR A 125 11.42 -7.23 -11.21
N ARG A 126 11.89 -8.43 -11.57
CA ARG A 126 10.99 -9.53 -11.90
C ARG A 126 10.37 -10.07 -10.63
N VAL A 127 9.04 -10.21 -10.63
CA VAL A 127 8.31 -10.86 -9.53
C VAL A 127 8.19 -12.36 -9.76
N LEU A 128 8.38 -13.12 -8.68
CA LEU A 128 8.25 -14.57 -8.64
C LEU A 128 7.45 -15.00 -7.40
N PRO A 129 6.50 -15.95 -7.49
CA PRO A 129 6.12 -16.71 -8.68
C PRO A 129 5.36 -15.86 -9.71
N THR A 130 5.30 -16.32 -10.97
CA THR A 130 4.54 -15.64 -12.02
C THR A 130 3.11 -16.16 -12.07
N LYS A 131 2.13 -15.26 -12.16
CA LYS A 131 0.71 -15.63 -12.27
C LYS A 131 0.28 -16.05 -13.68
N SER A 132 1.04 -15.66 -14.69
CA SER A 132 0.74 -15.97 -16.08
C SER A 132 1.96 -16.51 -16.82
N ASN A 133 1.78 -16.77 -18.12
CA ASN A 133 2.88 -17.13 -19.02
C ASN A 133 3.80 -15.95 -19.34
N GLY A 134 3.43 -14.74 -18.93
CA GLY A 134 4.26 -13.55 -19.00
C GLY A 134 5.23 -13.44 -17.83
N ILE A 135 6.08 -12.44 -17.93
CA ILE A 135 6.97 -11.99 -16.88
C ILE A 135 6.24 -10.88 -16.13
N GLY A 136 5.96 -11.08 -14.85
CA GLY A 136 5.55 -9.98 -13.98
C GLY A 136 6.76 -9.12 -13.63
N LEU A 137 6.59 -7.80 -13.70
CA LEU A 137 7.60 -6.81 -13.37
C LEU A 137 7.04 -5.80 -12.37
N VAL A 138 7.93 -5.33 -11.49
CA VAL A 138 7.73 -4.14 -10.67
C VAL A 138 8.88 -3.18 -10.96
N ILE A 139 8.55 -1.92 -11.22
CA ILE A 139 9.54 -0.87 -11.51
C ILE A 139 9.35 0.22 -10.47
N VAL A 140 10.36 0.45 -9.64
CA VAL A 140 10.36 1.56 -8.67
C VAL A 140 11.12 2.73 -9.29
N ASP A 141 10.40 3.81 -9.56
CA ASP A 141 10.90 5.03 -10.20
C ASP A 141 11.09 6.15 -9.17
N SER A 142 12.33 6.32 -8.74
CA SER A 142 12.70 7.38 -7.81
C SER A 142 12.68 8.79 -8.41
N ALA A 143 12.67 8.93 -9.74
CA ALA A 143 12.62 10.25 -10.37
C ALA A 143 11.20 10.83 -10.36
N THR A 144 10.19 9.98 -10.48
CA THR A 144 8.76 10.39 -10.48
C THR A 144 8.03 10.08 -9.18
N ASN A 145 8.68 9.39 -8.24
CA ASN A 145 8.07 8.88 -7.01
C ASN A 145 6.90 7.93 -7.29
N GLU A 146 7.11 7.01 -8.24
CA GLU A 146 6.11 6.08 -8.71
C GLU A 146 6.59 4.63 -8.62
N ILE A 147 5.64 3.72 -8.50
CA ILE A 147 5.84 2.29 -8.73
C ILE A 147 4.92 1.85 -9.87
N VAL A 148 5.47 1.08 -10.80
CA VAL A 148 4.73 0.48 -11.91
C VAL A 148 4.68 -1.04 -11.69
N VAL A 149 3.48 -1.60 -11.60
CA VAL A 149 3.27 -3.06 -11.55
C VAL A 149 2.71 -3.50 -12.90
N THR A 150 3.46 -4.32 -13.62
CA THR A 150 3.19 -4.59 -15.04
C THR A 150 3.60 -6.00 -15.43
N GLY A 151 3.34 -6.39 -16.68
CA GLY A 151 3.73 -7.68 -17.21
C GLY A 151 4.10 -7.62 -18.68
N THR A 152 5.06 -8.44 -19.09
CA THR A 152 5.55 -8.47 -20.48
C THR A 152 5.91 -9.87 -20.96
N GLN A 153 5.89 -10.07 -22.27
CA GLN A 153 6.45 -11.26 -22.95
C GLN A 153 7.64 -10.90 -23.87
N SER A 154 8.00 -9.62 -23.94
CA SER A 154 9.10 -9.07 -24.75
C SER A 154 9.87 -8.00 -23.96
N PHE A 155 10.72 -7.22 -24.64
CA PHE A 155 11.45 -6.07 -24.07
C PHE A 155 10.89 -4.75 -24.61
N PRO A 156 9.67 -4.34 -24.21
CA PRO A 156 9.07 -3.07 -24.62
C PRO A 156 9.83 -1.89 -24.00
N THR A 157 9.50 -0.69 -24.48
CA THR A 157 9.98 0.57 -23.91
C THR A 157 9.40 0.80 -22.51
N TYR A 158 10.04 1.67 -21.71
CA TYR A 158 9.50 2.05 -20.41
C TYR A 158 8.10 2.68 -20.51
N GLU A 159 7.86 3.50 -21.53
CA GLU A 159 6.57 4.14 -21.76
C GLU A 159 5.46 3.11 -21.99
N GLU A 160 5.72 2.12 -22.85
CA GLU A 160 4.78 1.01 -23.09
C GLU A 160 4.51 0.18 -21.82
N LEU A 161 5.54 -0.05 -20.99
CA LEU A 161 5.37 -0.77 -19.70
C LEU A 161 4.45 -0.03 -18.73
N ARG A 162 4.53 1.31 -18.72
CA ARG A 162 3.63 2.16 -17.93
C ARG A 162 2.21 2.14 -18.48
N GLU A 163 2.04 2.15 -19.80
CA GLU A 163 0.72 2.13 -20.44
C GLU A 163 -0.05 0.83 -20.18
N ILE A 164 0.63 -0.31 -20.18
CA ILE A 164 -0.01 -1.62 -19.96
C ILE A 164 -0.09 -2.03 -18.48
N GLY A 165 0.65 -1.34 -17.62
CA GLY A 165 0.73 -1.63 -16.19
C GLY A 165 -0.21 -0.77 -15.35
N VAL A 166 -0.09 -0.94 -14.04
CA VAL A 166 -0.74 -0.08 -13.05
C VAL A 166 0.34 0.81 -12.43
N VAL A 167 0.13 2.12 -12.48
CA VAL A 167 1.06 3.12 -11.97
C VAL A 167 0.50 3.71 -10.69
N TYR A 168 1.30 3.66 -9.62
CA TYR A 168 0.95 4.24 -8.33
C TYR A 168 1.95 5.32 -7.94
N ASN A 169 1.46 6.35 -7.27
CA ASN A 169 2.31 7.28 -6.54
C ASN A 169 2.67 6.67 -5.18
N ILE A 170 3.96 6.64 -4.85
CA ILE A 170 4.46 5.96 -3.64
C ILE A 170 3.96 6.65 -2.36
N ASP A 171 3.84 7.98 -2.36
CA ASP A 171 3.33 8.71 -1.20
C ASP A 171 1.87 8.36 -0.93
N GLN A 172 1.04 8.26 -1.98
CA GLN A 172 -0.35 7.86 -1.83
C GLN A 172 -0.49 6.42 -1.34
N LEU A 173 0.36 5.50 -1.81
CA LEU A 173 0.41 4.14 -1.29
C LEU A 173 0.75 4.13 0.21
N PHE A 174 1.76 4.91 0.61
CA PHE A 174 2.14 5.04 2.01
C PHE A 174 1.01 5.58 2.87
N GLU A 175 0.38 6.68 2.46
CA GLU A 175 -0.76 7.26 3.17
C GLU A 175 -1.93 6.28 3.30
N THR A 176 -2.14 5.43 2.29
CA THR A 176 -3.23 4.45 2.27
C THR A 176 -2.94 3.24 3.17
N TYR A 177 -1.71 2.73 3.15
CA TYR A 177 -1.39 1.41 3.71
C TYR A 177 -0.45 1.42 4.92
N CYS A 178 0.16 2.55 5.31
CA CYS A 178 1.08 2.60 6.46
C CYS A 178 0.41 2.19 7.79
N GLY A 179 -0.90 2.38 7.91
CA GLY A 179 -1.71 1.96 9.05
C GLY A 179 -2.46 0.64 8.85
N ASP A 180 -2.26 -0.04 7.72
CA ASP A 180 -2.96 -1.29 7.44
C ASP A 180 -2.41 -2.42 8.34
N PRO A 181 -3.26 -3.15 9.07
CA PRO A 181 -2.82 -4.19 10.01
C PRO A 181 -2.12 -5.37 9.33
N THR A 182 -2.33 -5.57 8.03
CA THR A 182 -1.71 -6.63 7.24
C THR A 182 -0.38 -6.21 6.61
N PHE A 183 -0.10 -4.90 6.52
CA PHE A 183 1.08 -4.40 5.80
C PHE A 183 2.39 -5.00 6.31
N SER A 184 2.60 -5.01 7.62
CA SER A 184 3.85 -5.54 8.19
C SER A 184 4.05 -7.03 7.87
N GLU A 185 2.98 -7.82 7.87
CA GLU A 185 3.04 -9.24 7.51
C GLU A 185 3.27 -9.44 6.00
N THR A 186 2.61 -8.65 5.17
CA THR A 186 2.81 -8.65 3.71
C THR A 186 4.26 -8.29 3.37
N ALA A 187 4.79 -7.21 3.94
CA ALA A 187 6.16 -6.76 3.73
C ALA A 187 7.20 -7.82 4.12
N ALA A 188 6.99 -8.52 5.24
CA ALA A 188 7.86 -9.62 5.66
C ALA A 188 7.88 -10.81 4.69
N ARG A 189 6.87 -10.96 3.84
CA ARG A 189 6.78 -12.00 2.80
C ARG A 189 7.30 -11.54 1.44
N VAL A 190 7.61 -10.25 1.25
CA VAL A 190 8.28 -9.74 0.04
C VAL A 190 9.79 -9.74 0.28
N VAL A 191 10.55 -10.47 -0.55
CA VAL A 191 11.99 -10.66 -0.34
C VAL A 191 12.78 -10.52 -1.64
N PHE A 192 14.02 -10.05 -1.56
CA PHE A 192 14.91 -10.14 -2.71
C PHE A 192 15.33 -11.59 -2.97
N SER A 193 15.32 -11.99 -4.24
CA SER A 193 15.94 -13.24 -4.66
C SER A 193 17.45 -13.12 -4.55
N GLN A 194 18.08 -14.16 -4.01
CA GLN A 194 19.53 -14.36 -4.13
C GLN A 194 19.90 -14.83 -5.55
#